data_AF-A0A7R8VB24-F1
#
_entry.id   AF-A0A7R8VB24-F1
#
_cell.length_a   1.000
_cell.length_b   1.000
_cell.length_c   1.000
_cell.angle_alpha   90.00
_cell.angle_beta   90.00
_cell.angle_gamma   90.00
#
_symmetry.space_group_name_H-M   'P 1'
#
loop_
_entity.id
_entity.type
_entity.pdbx_description
1 polymer ?
#
loop_
_entity_poly.entity_id
_entity_poly.type
_entity_poly.pdbx_seq_one_letter_code
_entity_poly.pdbx_strand_id
1 'polypeptide(L)' 'MDSQVLVEGRLLDIVDNIWKEDKLPNDDISVPPSELPDPEADNGDPRLTLKQQEQKWTDLALSRLAEQNQGSSN' A
#
# COMPACT_ATOMS: atom_id res chain seq x y z
N MET A 1 9.53 15.82 -46.81
CA MET A 1 8.61 16.56 -45.91
C MET A 1 9.08 16.24 -44.51
N ASP A 2 9.64 17.21 -43.80
CA ASP A 2 10.34 16.94 -42.53
C ASP A 2 9.39 16.53 -41.39
N SER A 3 8.08 16.59 -41.64
CA SER A 3 7.03 16.11 -40.74
C SER A 3 6.76 14.61 -40.81
N GLN A 4 7.34 13.88 -41.77
CA GLN A 4 7.20 12.42 -41.87
C GLN A 4 8.51 11.73 -41.55
N VAL A 5 8.45 10.79 -40.60
CA VAL A 5 9.59 9.92 -40.30
C VAL A 5 9.74 8.88 -41.41
N LEU A 6 10.97 8.66 -41.87
CA LEU A 6 11.27 7.55 -42.77
C LEU A 6 11.23 6.26 -41.95
N VAL A 7 10.30 5.36 -42.28
CA VAL A 7 10.18 4.05 -41.63
C VAL A 7 11.02 3.03 -42.40
N GLU A 8 11.80 2.21 -41.69
CA GLU A 8 12.60 1.15 -42.30
C GLU A 8 11.70 -0.02 -42.71
N GLY A 9 11.49 -0.21 -44.02
CA GLY A 9 10.57 -1.22 -44.56
C GLY A 9 10.88 -2.65 -44.09
N ARG A 10 12.16 -2.99 -43.92
CA ARG A 10 12.59 -4.32 -43.41
C ARG A 10 12.02 -4.61 -42.01
N LEU A 11 11.89 -3.61 -41.14
CA LEU A 11 11.33 -3.80 -39.81
C LEU A 11 9.82 -4.06 -39.87
N LEU A 12 9.13 -3.44 -40.84
CA LEU A 12 7.70 -3.71 -41.07
C LEU A 12 7.44 -5.12 -41.60
N ASP A 13 8.37 -5.69 -42.38
CA ASP A 13 8.23 -7.05 -42.91
C ASP A 13 8.47 -8.13 -41.85
N ILE A 14 9.16 -7.80 -40.75
CA ILE A 14 9.49 -8.73 -39.66
C ILE A 14 8.37 -8.79 -38.61
N VAL A 15 7.69 -7.66 -38.36
CA VAL A 15 6.66 -7.54 -37.31
C VAL A 15 5.31 -7.96 -37.89
N ASP A 16 4.72 -9.03 -37.35
CA ASP A 16 3.38 -9.45 -37.75
C ASP A 16 2.29 -8.59 -37.08
N ASN A 17 1.05 -8.72 -37.58
CA ASN A 17 -0.08 -7.95 -37.04
C ASN A 17 -0.41 -8.32 -35.59
N ILE A 18 -0.04 -9.52 -35.13
CA ILE A 18 -0.31 -9.96 -33.77
C ILE A 18 0.61 -9.20 -32.81
N TRP A 19 1.91 -9.18 -33.09
CA TRP A 19 2.89 -8.47 -32.28
C TRP A 19 2.67 -6.96 -32.29
N LYS A 20 2.22 -6.41 -33.43
CA LYS A 20 1.90 -4.98 -33.55
C LYS A 20 0.76 -4.53 -32.62
N GLU A 21 -0.22 -5.40 -32.41
CA GLU A 21 -1.40 -5.09 -31.57
C GLU A 21 -1.23 -5.59 -30.12
N ASP A 22 -0.15 -6.32 -29.84
CA ASP A 22 0.14 -6.86 -28.52
C ASP A 22 0.41 -5.74 -27.51
N LYS A 23 -0.09 -5.92 -26.28
CA LYS A 23 0.04 -4.96 -25.19
C LYS A 23 0.51 -5.68 -23.95
N LEU A 24 1.49 -5.10 -23.27
CA LEU A 24 1.91 -5.60 -21.97
C LEU A 24 0.73 -5.57 -20.98
N PRO A 25 0.59 -6.60 -20.14
CA PRO A 25 -0.42 -6.60 -19.09
C PRO A 25 -0.14 -5.49 -18.07
N ASN A 26 -1.19 -5.04 -17.40
CA ASN A 26 -1.02 -4.21 -16.20
C ASN A 26 -0.57 -5.13 -15.07
N ASP A 27 0.65 -4.91 -14.59
CA ASP A 27 1.21 -5.68 -13.47
C ASP A 27 1.07 -4.89 -12.16
N ASP A 28 0.91 -5.60 -11.06
CA ASP A 28 0.75 -5.00 -9.74
C ASP A 28 2.11 -4.69 -9.10
N ILE A 29 2.17 -3.62 -8.33
CA ILE A 29 3.36 -3.30 -7.53
C ILE A 29 3.27 -3.95 -6.15
N SER A 30 4.37 -4.54 -5.70
CA SER A 30 4.45 -5.11 -4.34
C SER A 30 4.55 -3.99 -3.30
N VAL A 31 3.45 -3.69 -2.62
CA VAL A 31 3.41 -2.70 -1.53
C VAL A 31 3.51 -3.42 -0.17
N PRO A 32 4.49 -3.07 0.70
CA PRO A 32 4.61 -3.68 2.02
C PRO A 32 3.38 -3.37 2.90
N PRO A 33 2.65 -4.38 3.40
CA PRO A 33 1.44 -4.15 4.19
C PRO A 33 1.68 -3.29 5.44
N SER A 34 2.85 -3.40 6.06
CA SER A 34 3.22 -2.63 7.25
C SER A 34 3.29 -1.12 7.03
N GLU A 35 3.50 -0.68 5.79
CA GLU A 35 3.54 0.73 5.40
C GLU A 35 2.16 1.24 4.95
N LEU A 36 1.12 0.41 5.03
CA LEU A 36 -0.26 0.80 4.76
C LEU A 36 -1.01 1.06 6.08
N PRO A 37 -2.04 1.94 6.06
CA PRO A 37 -2.98 2.06 7.17
C PRO A 37 -3.79 0.78 7.40
N ASP A 38 -4.23 0.57 8.64
CA ASP A 38 -5.11 -0.55 8.98
C ASP A 38 -6.50 -0.34 8.35
N PRO A 39 -6.97 -1.24 7.47
CA PRO A 39 -8.30 -1.14 6.87
C PRO A 39 -9.43 -1.35 7.88
N GLU A 40 -9.19 -2.05 9.00
CA GLU A 40 -10.20 -2.41 10.00
C GLU A 40 -10.18 -1.50 11.24
N ALA A 41 -9.42 -0.40 11.20
CA ALA A 41 -9.30 0.51 12.32
C ALA A 41 -10.58 1.36 12.52
N ASP A 42 -11.57 0.82 13.23
CA ASP A 42 -12.79 1.56 13.61
C ASP A 42 -12.51 2.80 14.48
N ASN A 43 -11.43 2.75 15.29
CA ASN A 43 -11.04 3.81 16.23
C ASN A 43 -9.55 4.22 16.11
N GLY A 44 -8.84 3.75 15.08
CA GLY A 44 -7.44 4.12 14.84
C GLY A 44 -7.30 5.43 14.07
N ASP A 45 -6.11 6.02 14.07
CA ASP A 45 -5.82 7.18 13.21
C ASP A 45 -5.56 6.68 11.78
N PRO A 46 -6.45 6.94 10.80
CA PRO A 46 -6.34 6.41 9.44
C PRO A 46 -5.16 7.00 8.66
N ARG A 47 -4.46 7.99 9.23
CA ARG A 47 -3.28 8.62 8.64
C ARG A 47 -1.99 7.87 8.96
N LEU A 48 -2.04 6.89 9.86
CA LEU A 48 -0.87 6.15 10.31
C LEU A 48 -0.80 4.77 9.70
N THR A 49 0.42 4.35 9.40
CA THR A 49 0.69 2.98 8.94
C THR A 49 0.64 2.00 10.11
N LEU A 50 0.40 0.72 9.82
CA LEU A 50 0.44 -0.36 10.82
C LEU A 50 1.75 -0.31 11.64
N LYS A 51 2.88 -0.14 10.95
CA LYS A 51 4.20 0.00 11.58
C LYS A 51 4.31 1.20 12.52
N GLN A 52 3.68 2.32 12.20
CA GLN A 52 3.69 3.51 13.06
C GLN A 52 2.77 3.35 14.28
N GLN A 53 1.66 2.63 14.12
CA GLN A 53 0.74 2.34 15.21
C GLN A 53 1.38 1.44 16.27
N GLU A 54 2.12 0.41 15.86
CA GLU A 54 2.85 -0.50 16.77
C GLU A 54 3.92 0.21 17.61
N GLN A 55 4.44 1.36 17.15
CA GLN A 55 5.43 2.14 17.89
C GLN A 55 4.80 3.04 18.97
N LYS A 56 3.47 3.13 19.03
CA LYS A 56 2.78 3.90 20.07
C LYS A 56 2.71 3.09 21.37
N TRP A 57 3.05 3.73 22.48
CA TRP A 57 2.79 3.17 23.80
C TRP A 57 1.36 3.50 24.23
N THR A 58 0.49 2.50 24.25
CA THR A 58 -0.94 2.67 24.60
C THR A 58 -1.27 2.21 26.02
N ASP A 59 -0.31 1.64 26.75
CA ASP A 59 -0.52 1.16 28.11
C ASP A 59 -0.37 2.29 29.13
N LEU A 60 -1.50 2.65 29.76
CA LEU A 60 -1.58 3.68 30.80
C LEU A 60 -1.60 3.07 32.22
N ALA A 61 -1.52 1.74 32.37
CA ALA A 61 -1.58 1.03 33.65
C ALA A 61 -2.80 1.38 34.54
N LEU A 62 -3.91 1.81 33.95
CA LEU A 62 -5.12 2.26 34.66
C LEU A 62 -5.79 1.14 35.48
N SER A 63 -5.50 -0.13 35.17
CA SER A 63 -5.94 -1.28 35.96
C SER A 63 -5.51 -1.18 37.43
N ARG A 64 -4.33 -0.61 37.71
CA ARG A 64 -3.81 -0.43 39.07
C ARG A 64 -4.69 0.49 39.92
N LEU A 65 -5.32 1.49 39.30
CA LEU A 65 -6.24 2.40 39.98
C LEU A 65 -7.54 1.69 40.39
N ALA A 66 -8.04 0.78 39.55
CA ALA A 66 -9.23 0.00 39.85
C ALA A 66 -8.99 -0.97 41.02
N GLU A 67 -7.82 -1.59 41.09
CA GLU A 67 -7.41 -2.49 42.18
C GLU A 67 -7.26 -1.75 43.53
N GLN A 68 -6.65 -0.55 43.52
CA GLN A 68 -6.54 0.29 44.72
C GLN A 68 -7.90 0.72 45.28
N ASN A 69 -8.86 1.00 44.39
CA ASN A 69 -10.19 1.45 44.81
C ASN A 69 -11.02 0.31 45.43
N GLN A 70 -10.81 -0.93 44.99
CA GLN A 70 -11.47 -2.11 45.58
C GLN A 70 -10.87 -2.51 46.94
N GLY A 71 -9.56 -2.29 47.15
CA GLY A 71 -8.90 -2.56 48.43
C GLY A 71 -9.25 -1.56 49.54
N SER A 72 -9.77 -0.38 49.20
CA SER A 72 -10.11 0.69 50.16
C SER A 72 -11.52 0.58 50.73
N SER A 73 -12.33 -0.40 50.31
CA SER A 73 -13.72 -0.60 50.76
C SER A 73 -13.93 -1.74 51.76
N ASN A 74 -12.88 -2.21 52.45
CA ASN A 74 -13.00 -3.14 53.59
C ASN A 74 -12.60 -2.49 54.91
#